data_AF-A0A6A6J5G7-F1
#
_entry.id   AF-A0A6A6J5G7-F1
#
_cell.length_a   1.000
_cell.length_b   1.000
_cell.length_c   1.000
_cell.angle_alpha   90.00
_cell.angle_beta   90.00
_cell.angle_gamma   90.00
#
_symmetry.space_group_name_H-M   'P 1'
#
loop_
_entity.id
_entity.type
_entity.pdbx_description
1 polymer ?
#
loop_
_entity_poly.entity_id
_entity_poly.type
_entity_poly.pdbx_seq_one_letter_code
_entity_poly.pdbx_strand_id
1 'polypeptide(L)'
;MVNIVKRMRKLRELLWIRVGPGALILPKEVTKISMEFNTKIIGGHRGARKFWREMLPRIKYRNPALPIQISRHSDPSGPSLLHIYMSANPGSQPAATSSPATTETSTPPSGTPNPRNTLTPDTSTPTHSIDIKMKGESEILDQLIEKTGAVVIQPTPQELGELEEIKEFKERAEKDRVDVREKLMKERREEELLRLARGEAAAAT
;
A
#
# COMPACT_ATOMS: atom_id res chain seq x y z
N MET A 1 -10.74 19.45 19.84
CA MET A 1 -10.86 17.98 19.67
C MET A 1 -11.69 17.68 18.43
N VAL A 2 -11.28 16.77 17.54
CA VAL A 2 -12.01 16.49 16.28
C VAL A 2 -13.21 15.59 16.53
N ASN A 3 -14.35 15.91 15.90
CA ASN A 3 -15.62 15.16 16.03
C ASN A 3 -15.44 13.65 15.72
N ILE A 4 -16.03 12.79 16.56
CA ILE A 4 -16.02 11.33 16.41
C ILE A 4 -16.53 10.87 15.04
N VAL A 5 -17.61 11.46 14.54
CA VAL A 5 -18.19 11.11 13.24
C VAL A 5 -17.20 11.37 12.11
N LYS A 6 -16.45 12.48 12.17
CA LYS A 6 -15.40 12.80 11.19
C LYS A 6 -14.28 11.74 11.22
N ARG A 7 -13.88 11.27 12.41
CA ARG A 7 -12.88 10.21 12.57
C ARG A 7 -13.37 8.85 12.05
N MET A 8 -14.61 8.47 12.39
CA MET A 8 -15.21 7.22 11.93
C MET A 8 -15.33 7.16 10.41
N ARG A 9 -15.66 8.27 9.74
CA ARG A 9 -15.67 8.32 8.26
C ARG A 9 -14.29 8.04 7.65
N LYS A 10 -13.22 8.60 8.23
CA LYS A 10 -11.85 8.32 7.80
C LYS A 10 -11.41 6.89 8.06
N LEU A 11 -11.87 6.29 9.16
CA LEU A 11 -11.65 4.87 9.43
C LEU A 11 -12.37 4.00 8.38
N ARG A 12 -13.64 4.31 8.07
CA ARG A 12 -14.42 3.57 7.06
C ARG A 12 -13.80 3.62 5.67
N GLU A 13 -13.13 4.71 5.30
CA GLU A 13 -12.37 4.77 4.06
C GLU A 13 -11.36 3.62 3.94
N LEU A 14 -10.79 3.10 5.04
CA LEU A 14 -9.82 1.98 5.05
C LEU A 14 -10.43 0.61 4.71
N LEU A 15 -11.75 0.52 4.50
CA LEU A 15 -12.43 -0.71 4.07
C LEU A 15 -11.88 -1.26 2.76
N TRP A 16 -11.25 -0.42 1.92
CA TRP A 16 -10.55 -0.85 0.71
C TRP A 16 -9.45 -1.89 0.97
N ILE A 17 -8.92 -2.00 2.19
CA ILE A 17 -7.93 -3.02 2.56
C ILE A 17 -8.58 -4.41 2.67
N ARG A 18 -9.84 -4.47 3.11
CA ARG A 18 -10.56 -5.73 3.32
C ARG A 18 -11.12 -6.31 2.01
N VAL A 19 -11.35 -5.45 1.01
CA VAL A 19 -12.15 -5.75 -0.18
C VAL A 19 -11.40 -5.41 -1.48
N GLY A 20 -11.61 -6.19 -2.54
CA GLY A 20 -11.15 -5.91 -3.90
C GLY A 20 -10.11 -6.90 -4.43
N PRO A 21 -9.51 -6.66 -5.62
CA PRO A 21 -8.70 -7.64 -6.35
C PRO A 21 -7.54 -8.28 -5.56
N GLY A 22 -6.88 -7.57 -4.64
CA GLY A 22 -5.82 -8.12 -3.79
C GLY A 22 -6.27 -8.83 -2.50
N ALA A 23 -7.58 -8.96 -2.24
CA ALA A 23 -8.07 -9.66 -1.04
C ALA A 23 -8.02 -11.18 -1.25
N LEU A 24 -6.83 -11.74 -1.06
CA LEU A 24 -6.52 -13.15 -1.29
C LEU A 24 -6.37 -13.91 0.03
N ILE A 25 -6.71 -15.20 0.03
CA ILE A 25 -6.24 -16.15 1.04
C ILE A 25 -5.15 -16.99 0.39
N LEU A 26 -3.91 -16.77 0.82
CA LEU A 26 -2.77 -17.61 0.45
C LEU A 26 -2.83 -18.97 1.18
N PRO A 27 -2.37 -20.06 0.54
CA PRO A 27 -2.28 -21.36 1.20
C PRO A 27 -1.22 -21.34 2.30
N LYS A 28 -1.35 -22.26 3.26
CA LYS A 28 -0.44 -22.38 4.42
C LYS A 28 1.00 -22.73 4.04
N GLU A 29 1.21 -23.21 2.82
CA GLU A 29 2.53 -23.50 2.28
C GLU A 29 3.37 -22.24 2.12
N VAL A 30 2.75 -21.08 1.86
CA VAL A 30 3.48 -19.82 1.70
C VAL A 30 3.98 -19.33 3.06
N THR A 31 5.29 -19.31 3.22
CA THR A 31 5.95 -18.95 4.49
C THR A 31 6.37 -17.50 4.55
N LYS A 32 6.79 -16.91 3.42
CA LYS A 32 7.29 -15.52 3.34
C LYS A 32 7.10 -14.97 1.93
N ILE A 33 6.87 -13.67 1.83
CA ILE A 33 6.93 -12.93 0.57
C ILE A 33 7.99 -11.84 0.71
N SER A 34 8.90 -11.74 -0.26
CA SER A 34 9.86 -10.64 -0.36
C SER A 34 9.71 -9.95 -1.69
N MET A 35 9.76 -8.62 -1.71
CA MET A 35 9.61 -7.83 -2.92
C MET A 35 10.75 -6.82 -3.03
N GLU A 36 11.37 -6.75 -4.19
CA GLU A 36 12.44 -5.80 -4.52
C GLU A 36 12.04 -4.94 -5.70
N PHE A 37 12.20 -3.62 -5.59
CA PHE A 37 11.98 -2.67 -6.69
C PHE A 37 12.61 -1.29 -6.39
N ASN A 38 12.68 -0.42 -7.40
CA ASN A 38 13.21 0.93 -7.24
C ASN A 38 12.27 1.85 -6.43
N THR A 39 12.85 2.72 -5.61
CA THR A 39 12.15 3.85 -4.98
C THR A 39 11.41 4.75 -5.98
N LYS A 40 11.99 4.97 -7.17
CA LYS A 40 11.40 5.78 -8.26
C LYS A 40 10.65 4.90 -9.27
N ILE A 41 9.71 5.52 -9.99
CA ILE A 41 8.89 4.83 -11.02
C ILE A 41 9.60 4.65 -12.38
N ILE A 42 10.80 5.22 -12.51
CA ILE A 42 11.60 5.20 -13.75
C ILE A 42 12.15 3.80 -13.96
N GLY A 43 12.16 3.30 -15.21
CA GLY A 43 12.73 1.99 -15.54
C GLY A 43 11.76 0.82 -15.40
N GLY A 44 10.44 1.09 -15.38
CA GLY A 44 9.41 0.04 -15.36
C GLY A 44 8.94 -0.40 -13.98
N HIS A 45 9.27 0.35 -12.92
CA HIS A 45 8.96 0.02 -11.52
C HIS A 45 7.57 0.53 -11.06
N ARG A 46 6.76 1.10 -11.96
CA ARG A 46 5.43 1.66 -11.65
C ARG A 46 4.47 0.59 -11.12
N GLY A 47 4.39 -0.56 -11.79
CA GLY A 47 3.51 -1.67 -11.39
C GLY A 47 3.87 -2.23 -10.03
N ALA A 48 5.16 -2.47 -9.78
CA ALA A 48 5.69 -2.88 -8.49
C ALA A 48 5.25 -1.92 -7.36
N ARG A 49 5.41 -0.61 -7.55
CA ARG A 49 5.00 0.39 -6.55
C ARG A 49 3.49 0.37 -6.28
N LYS A 50 2.68 0.21 -7.32
CA LYS A 50 1.22 0.12 -7.18
C LYS A 50 0.81 -1.16 -6.49
N PHE A 51 1.38 -2.30 -6.88
CA PHE A 51 1.17 -3.59 -6.24
C PHE A 51 1.49 -3.51 -4.74
N TRP A 52 2.59 -2.87 -4.36
CA TRP A 52 2.93 -2.63 -2.96
C TRP A 52 1.90 -1.75 -2.22
N ARG A 53 1.40 -0.69 -2.84
CA ARG A 53 0.52 0.26 -2.16
C ARG A 53 -0.94 -0.17 -2.12
N GLU A 54 -1.38 -0.93 -3.11
CA GLU A 54 -2.80 -1.24 -3.34
C GLU A 54 -3.11 -2.73 -3.11
N MET A 55 -2.22 -3.65 -3.50
CA MET A 55 -2.50 -5.10 -3.41
C MET A 55 -1.92 -5.74 -2.15
N LEU A 56 -0.63 -5.51 -1.83
CA LEU A 56 0.03 -6.11 -0.67
C LEU A 56 -0.68 -5.84 0.68
N PRO A 57 -1.22 -4.63 0.96
CA PRO A 57 -1.93 -4.38 2.22
C PRO A 57 -3.19 -5.25 2.34
N ARG A 58 -3.87 -5.52 1.22
CA ARG A 58 -5.07 -6.37 1.18
C ARG A 58 -4.72 -7.83 1.48
N ILE A 59 -3.63 -8.32 0.86
CA ILE A 59 -3.09 -9.65 1.11
C ILE A 59 -2.70 -9.79 2.59
N LYS A 60 -1.95 -8.82 3.14
CA LYS A 60 -1.51 -8.85 4.55
C LYS A 60 -2.66 -8.83 5.54
N TYR A 61 -3.74 -8.11 5.24
CA TYR A 61 -4.92 -8.06 6.10
C TYR A 61 -5.61 -9.43 6.22
N ARG A 62 -5.66 -10.21 5.13
CA ARG A 62 -6.23 -11.56 5.12
C ARG A 62 -5.23 -12.61 5.61
N ASN A 63 -3.94 -12.38 5.45
CA ASN A 63 -2.86 -13.26 5.89
C ASN A 63 -1.94 -12.57 6.92
N PRO A 64 -2.42 -12.30 8.16
CA PRO A 64 -1.65 -11.53 9.14
C PRO A 64 -0.38 -12.25 9.61
N ALA A 65 -0.39 -13.58 9.66
CA ALA A 65 0.76 -14.39 10.05
C ALA A 65 1.91 -14.36 9.04
N LEU A 66 1.64 -14.00 7.78
CA LEU A 66 2.63 -14.07 6.71
C LEU A 66 3.59 -12.86 6.77
N PRO A 67 4.90 -13.06 6.98
CA PRO A 67 5.88 -11.98 6.90
C PRO A 67 6.05 -11.50 5.45
N ILE A 68 5.92 -10.19 5.25
CA ILE A 68 6.15 -9.52 3.96
C ILE A 68 7.34 -8.58 4.13
N GLN A 69 8.39 -8.80 3.35
CA GLN A 69 9.59 -7.96 3.34
C GLN A 69 9.65 -7.14 2.05
N ILE A 70 10.13 -5.90 2.17
CA ILE A 70 10.25 -4.99 1.04
C ILE A 70 11.66 -4.40 1.03
N SER A 71 12.40 -4.73 -0.02
CA SER A 71 13.69 -4.13 -0.34
C SER A 71 13.48 -3.05 -1.40
N ARG A 72 14.03 -1.86 -1.17
CA ARG A 72 13.98 -0.78 -2.16
C ARG A 72 15.37 -0.27 -2.45
N HIS A 73 15.73 -0.22 -3.72
CA HIS A 73 16.99 0.34 -4.20
C HIS A 73 16.74 1.66 -4.96
N SER A 74 17.82 2.38 -5.28
CA SER A 74 17.75 3.66 -6.01
C SER A 74 18.06 3.53 -7.50
N ASP A 75 18.61 2.39 -7.93
CA ASP A 75 18.99 2.15 -9.33
C ASP A 75 17.75 2.00 -10.25
N PRO A 76 17.56 2.85 -11.28
CA PRO A 76 16.50 2.70 -12.29
C PRO A 76 16.56 1.41 -13.10
N SER A 77 17.76 0.93 -13.40
CA SER A 77 17.94 -0.29 -14.20
C SER A 77 17.87 -1.56 -13.35
N GLY A 78 17.94 -1.41 -12.03
CA GLY A 78 17.97 -2.50 -11.07
C GLY A 78 16.79 -3.47 -11.15
N PRO A 79 16.91 -4.63 -10.48
CA PRO A 79 15.94 -5.71 -10.56
C PRO A 79 14.59 -5.29 -9.96
N SER A 80 13.49 -5.80 -10.53
CA SER A 80 12.16 -5.66 -9.93
C SER A 80 11.58 -7.06 -9.79
N LEU A 81 11.75 -7.67 -8.62
CA LEU A 81 11.44 -9.09 -8.40
C LEU A 81 10.46 -9.26 -7.24
N LEU A 82 9.56 -10.23 -7.39
CA LEU A 82 8.70 -10.74 -6.34
C LEU A 82 9.11 -12.18 -6.02
N HIS A 83 9.62 -12.38 -4.81
CA HIS A 83 10.04 -13.67 -4.29
C HIS A 83 8.98 -14.26 -3.36
N ILE A 84 8.63 -15.51 -3.61
CA ILE A 84 7.67 -16.28 -2.82
C ILE A 84 8.41 -17.49 -2.26
N TYR A 85 8.30 -17.66 -0.95
CA TYR A 85 8.91 -18.77 -0.22
C TYR A 85 7.79 -19.72 0.19
N MET A 86 7.96 -21.00 -0.14
CA MET A 86 7.00 -22.04 0.21
C MET A 86 7.70 -23.16 0.98
N SER A 87 7.03 -23.69 1.99
CA SER A 87 7.44 -24.91 2.69
C SER A 87 6.96 -26.12 1.90
N ALA A 88 7.86 -27.09 1.66
CA ALA A 88 7.49 -28.37 1.06
C ALA A 88 6.60 -29.24 1.98
N ASN A 89 6.48 -28.88 3.26
CA ASN A 89 5.65 -29.60 4.23
C ASN A 89 4.64 -28.64 4.90
N PRO A 90 3.32 -28.79 4.64
CA PRO A 90 2.29 -27.86 5.10
C PRO A 90 1.95 -27.91 6.60
N GLY A 91 2.79 -28.54 7.43
CA GLY A 91 2.61 -28.67 8.89
C GLY A 91 3.84 -28.35 9.74
N SER A 92 5.00 -28.09 9.12
CA SER A 92 6.23 -27.78 9.86
C SER A 92 6.29 -26.28 10.15
N GLN A 93 5.63 -25.89 11.24
CA GLN A 93 5.86 -24.62 11.91
C GLN A 93 7.38 -24.47 12.15
N PRO A 94 8.02 -23.32 11.87
CA PRO A 94 9.45 -23.17 12.10
C PRO A 94 9.73 -23.49 13.57
N ALA A 95 10.61 -24.46 13.81
CA ALA A 95 10.95 -24.92 15.14
C ALA A 95 11.35 -23.74 16.01
N ALA A 96 10.61 -23.52 17.08
CA ALA A 96 11.04 -22.69 18.19
C ALA A 96 12.25 -23.36 18.84
N THR A 97 13.46 -22.97 18.45
CA THR A 97 14.67 -23.26 19.21
C THR A 97 14.66 -22.39 20.45
N SER A 98 14.37 -23.04 21.57
CA SER A 98 14.47 -22.52 22.93
C SER A 98 15.85 -21.94 23.24
N SER A 99 15.90 -20.63 23.47
CA SER A 99 16.87 -19.94 24.33
C SER A 99 16.18 -18.72 24.94
N PRO A 100 16.26 -18.49 26.26
CA PRO A 100 15.43 -17.50 26.93
C PRO A 100 16.06 -16.10 26.80
N ALA A 101 15.48 -15.25 25.96
CA ALA A 101 15.75 -13.81 26.00
C ALA A 101 14.52 -13.04 25.47
N THR A 102 13.87 -12.32 26.40
CA THR A 102 13.00 -11.15 26.21
C THR A 102 12.22 -10.98 24.90
N THR A 103 10.90 -11.08 25.06
CA THR A 103 9.80 -10.74 24.16
C THR A 103 10.01 -9.45 23.35
N GLU A 104 10.45 -9.56 22.09
CA GLU A 104 10.19 -8.54 21.06
C GLU A 104 9.85 -9.20 19.72
N THR A 105 8.61 -8.98 19.28
CA THR A 105 8.04 -9.32 17.97
C THR A 105 8.81 -8.59 16.85
N SER A 106 9.94 -9.11 16.40
CA SER A 106 10.76 -8.45 15.36
C SER A 106 10.57 -9.12 13.99
N THR A 107 9.59 -8.63 13.23
CA THR A 107 9.66 -8.71 11.76
C THR A 107 10.82 -7.79 11.34
N PRO A 108 11.76 -8.22 10.46
CA PRO A 108 12.85 -7.34 10.03
C PRO A 108 12.25 -6.06 9.42
N PRO A 109 12.73 -4.86 9.80
CA PRO A 109 12.15 -3.62 9.32
C PRO A 109 12.36 -3.47 7.81
N SER A 110 11.28 -3.28 7.05
CA SER A 110 11.39 -2.93 5.64
C SER A 110 11.90 -1.49 5.52
N GLY A 111 13.13 -1.30 5.05
CA GLY A 111 13.76 0.01 4.97
C GLY A 111 14.72 0.11 3.80
N THR A 112 14.77 1.32 3.21
CA THR A 112 15.96 1.87 2.51
C THR A 112 17.24 1.51 3.28
N PRO A 113 18.40 1.40 2.62
CA PRO A 113 19.59 0.79 3.22
C PRO A 113 19.91 1.39 4.60
N ASN A 114 19.64 0.61 5.66
CA ASN A 114 19.93 0.96 7.04
C ASN A 114 20.94 -0.07 7.57
N PRO A 115 21.88 0.33 8.45
CA PRO A 115 22.93 -0.56 8.97
C PRO A 115 22.43 -1.72 9.85
N ARG A 116 21.11 -1.83 10.09
CA ARG A 116 20.47 -2.96 10.77
C ARG A 116 20.05 -4.08 9.80
N ASN A 117 20.05 -3.82 8.49
CA ASN A 117 19.65 -4.77 7.44
C ASN A 117 20.83 -5.57 6.87
N THR A 118 22.05 -5.37 7.38
CA THR A 118 23.29 -5.86 6.76
C THR A 118 23.94 -7.05 7.46
N LEU A 119 23.34 -7.62 8.51
CA LEU A 119 24.06 -8.59 9.35
C LEU A 119 23.85 -10.07 9.03
N THR A 120 22.86 -10.45 8.22
CA THR A 120 22.82 -11.77 7.58
C THR A 120 21.90 -11.71 6.36
N PRO A 121 22.36 -11.97 5.12
CA PRO A 121 21.46 -12.19 4.02
C PRO A 121 20.60 -13.41 4.35
N ASP A 122 19.28 -13.24 4.28
CA ASP A 122 18.33 -14.33 4.47
C ASP A 122 18.61 -15.39 3.40
N THR A 123 19.35 -16.44 3.76
CA THR A 123 19.95 -17.41 2.83
C THR A 123 18.92 -18.44 2.33
N SER A 124 17.65 -18.29 2.73
CA SER A 124 16.56 -19.07 2.17
C SER A 124 16.48 -18.88 0.66
N THR A 125 16.50 -19.97 -0.09
CA THR A 125 16.28 -19.93 -1.55
C THR A 125 14.79 -19.67 -1.82
N PRO A 126 14.44 -18.69 -2.67
CA PRO A 126 13.05 -18.45 -3.03
C PRO A 126 12.53 -19.61 -3.89
N THR A 127 11.35 -20.13 -3.57
CA THR A 127 10.70 -21.20 -4.34
C THR A 127 10.26 -20.69 -5.71
N HIS A 128 9.69 -19.48 -5.74
CA HIS A 128 9.29 -18.80 -6.96
C HIS A 128 9.82 -17.37 -6.98
N SER A 129 10.34 -16.97 -8.14
CA SER A 129 10.79 -15.61 -8.40
C SER A 129 10.08 -15.09 -9.65
N ILE A 130 9.29 -14.04 -9.49
CA ILE A 130 8.51 -13.43 -10.57
C ILE A 130 9.17 -12.10 -10.91
N ASP A 131 9.56 -11.92 -12.17
CA ASP A 131 9.96 -10.60 -12.66
C ASP A 131 8.71 -9.73 -12.83
N ILE A 132 8.70 -8.60 -12.13
CA ILE A 132 7.58 -7.66 -12.09
C ILE A 132 7.94 -6.32 -12.76
N LYS A 133 9.09 -6.25 -13.44
CA LYS A 133 9.50 -5.08 -14.22
C LYS A 133 8.58 -4.91 -15.43
N MET A 134 8.17 -3.67 -15.70
CA MET A 134 7.25 -3.29 -16.80
C MET A 134 5.84 -3.95 -16.76
N LYS A 135 5.50 -4.68 -15.71
CA LYS A 135 4.18 -5.31 -15.56
C LYS A 135 3.17 -4.40 -14.87
N GLY A 136 1.88 -4.64 -15.12
CA GLY A 136 0.78 -3.99 -14.40
C GLY A 136 0.51 -4.64 -13.04
N GLU A 137 -0.10 -3.90 -12.10
CA GLU A 137 -0.44 -4.43 -10.77
C GLU A 137 -1.40 -5.63 -10.81
N SER A 138 -2.32 -5.69 -11.78
CA SER A 138 -3.24 -6.81 -11.99
C SER A 138 -2.49 -8.03 -12.53
N GLU A 139 -1.60 -7.84 -13.50
CA GLU A 139 -0.82 -8.94 -14.08
C GLU A 139 0.12 -9.57 -13.05
N ILE A 140 0.73 -8.76 -12.17
CA ILE A 140 1.55 -9.25 -11.05
C ILE A 140 0.71 -10.09 -10.09
N LEU A 141 -0.53 -9.66 -9.82
CA LEU A 141 -1.46 -10.37 -8.98
C LEU A 141 -1.87 -11.72 -9.59
N ASP A 142 -2.19 -11.73 -10.89
CA ASP A 142 -2.58 -12.95 -11.60
C ASP A 142 -1.44 -13.97 -11.60
N GLN A 143 -0.20 -13.53 -11.82
CA GLN A 143 1.00 -14.39 -11.72
C GLN A 143 1.22 -14.92 -10.30
N LEU A 144 0.95 -14.10 -9.28
CA LEU A 144 1.01 -14.54 -7.88
C LEU A 144 -0.05 -15.63 -7.61
N ILE A 145 -1.28 -15.42 -8.06
CA ILE A 145 -2.38 -16.39 -7.90
C ILE A 145 -2.05 -17.69 -8.64
N GLU A 146 -1.56 -17.61 -9.87
CA GLU A 146 -1.19 -18.78 -10.68
C GLU A 146 -0.10 -19.62 -10.00
N LYS A 147 0.92 -18.97 -9.44
CA LYS A 147 2.04 -19.68 -8.77
C LYS A 147 1.69 -20.22 -7.39
N THR A 148 0.78 -19.56 -6.67
CA THR A 148 0.45 -19.93 -5.29
C THR A 148 -0.87 -20.69 -5.14
N GLY A 149 -1.73 -20.72 -6.16
CA GLY A 149 -3.09 -21.27 -6.05
C GLY A 149 -3.97 -20.49 -5.07
N ALA A 150 -3.72 -19.19 -4.88
CA ALA A 150 -4.45 -18.37 -3.91
C ALA A 150 -5.93 -18.22 -4.29
N VAL A 151 -6.80 -18.14 -3.28
CA VAL A 151 -8.25 -17.95 -3.49
C VAL A 151 -8.62 -16.48 -3.31
N VAL A 152 -9.26 -15.90 -4.32
CA VAL A 152 -9.80 -14.53 -4.28
C VAL A 152 -11.09 -14.49 -3.46
N ILE A 153 -11.17 -13.60 -2.48
CA ILE A 153 -12.38 -13.41 -1.68
C ILE A 153 -13.28 -12.39 -2.35
N GLN A 154 -14.54 -12.77 -2.56
CA GLN A 154 -15.55 -11.84 -3.05
C GLN A 154 -16.08 -10.95 -1.91
N PRO A 155 -16.41 -9.68 -2.19
CA PRO A 155 -17.03 -8.78 -1.24
C PRO A 155 -18.37 -9.34 -0.74
N THR A 156 -18.65 -9.16 0.55
CA THR A 156 -19.98 -9.45 1.11
C THR A 156 -20.98 -8.33 0.77
N PRO A 157 -22.30 -8.58 0.75
CA PRO A 157 -23.29 -7.55 0.42
C PRO A 157 -23.28 -6.34 1.36
N GLN A 158 -22.95 -6.55 2.64
CA GLN A 158 -22.80 -5.46 3.60
C GLN A 158 -21.62 -4.53 3.23
N GLU A 159 -20.47 -5.11 2.88
CA GLU A 159 -19.29 -4.34 2.48
C GLU A 159 -19.52 -3.56 1.18
N LEU A 160 -20.34 -4.10 0.26
CA LEU A 160 -20.76 -3.39 -0.95
C LEU A 160 -21.60 -2.15 -0.60
N GLY A 161 -22.58 -2.28 0.30
CA GLY A 161 -23.36 -1.13 0.77
C GLY A 161 -22.49 -0.07 1.44
N GLU A 162 -21.52 -0.48 2.28
CA GLU A 162 -20.58 0.47 2.89
C GLU A 162 -19.68 1.17 1.85
N LEU A 163 -19.29 0.48 0.77
CA LEU A 163 -18.53 1.07 -0.34
C LEU A 163 -19.37 2.10 -1.12
N GLU A 164 -20.65 1.80 -1.36
CA GLU A 164 -21.59 2.72 -2.02
C GLU A 164 -21.80 3.97 -1.18
N GLU A 165 -22.04 3.85 0.13
CA GLU A 165 -22.14 5.00 1.04
C GLU A 165 -20.89 5.90 1.00
N ILE A 166 -19.69 5.29 1.00
CA ILE A 166 -18.42 6.02 0.92
C ILE A 166 -18.30 6.73 -0.42
N LYS A 167 -18.73 6.10 -1.52
CA LYS A 167 -18.68 6.67 -2.87
C LYS A 167 -19.60 7.88 -2.99
N GLU A 168 -20.85 7.74 -2.58
CA GLU A 168 -21.83 8.85 -2.57
C GLU A 168 -21.32 10.03 -1.72
N PHE A 169 -20.73 9.74 -0.56
CA PHE A 169 -20.17 10.78 0.29
C PHE A 169 -18.99 11.50 -0.37
N LYS A 170 -18.11 10.79 -1.08
CA LYS A 170 -16.98 11.39 -1.82
C LYS A 170 -17.48 12.29 -2.96
N GLU A 171 -18.47 11.84 -3.72
CA GLU A 171 -19.08 12.63 -4.79
C GLU A 171 -19.68 13.93 -4.25
N ARG A 172 -20.36 13.88 -3.09
CA ARG A 172 -20.87 15.08 -2.43
C ARG A 172 -19.73 16.00 -1.95
N ALA A 173 -18.72 15.44 -1.30
CA ALA A 173 -17.58 16.20 -0.80
C ALA A 173 -16.76 16.87 -1.91
N GLU A 174 -16.68 16.26 -3.09
CA GLU A 174 -16.03 16.85 -4.26
C GLU A 174 -16.80 18.06 -4.79
N LYS A 175 -18.14 17.99 -4.86
CA LYS A 175 -18.99 19.13 -5.21
C LYS A 175 -18.78 20.29 -4.24
N ASP A 176 -18.91 20.03 -2.94
CA ASP A 176 -18.70 21.05 -1.90
C ASP A 176 -17.29 21.67 -1.99
N ARG A 177 -16.27 20.85 -2.29
CA ARG A 177 -14.89 21.31 -2.44
C ARG A 177 -14.72 22.25 -3.64
N VAL A 178 -15.41 22.00 -4.75
CA VAL A 178 -15.39 22.86 -5.93
C VAL A 178 -16.08 24.19 -5.61
N ASP A 179 -17.27 24.16 -5.01
CA ASP A 179 -18.04 25.36 -4.68
C ASP A 179 -17.26 26.30 -3.72
N VAL A 180 -16.68 25.73 -2.66
CA VAL A 180 -15.87 26.50 -1.70
C VAL A 180 -14.62 27.06 -2.38
N ARG A 181 -13.98 26.29 -3.26
CA ARG A 181 -12.80 26.76 -4.01
C ARG A 181 -13.17 27.94 -4.89
N GLU A 182 -14.30 27.89 -5.60
CA GLU A 182 -14.75 28.99 -6.45
C GLU A 182 -15.07 30.25 -5.65
N LYS A 183 -15.76 30.10 -4.51
CA LYS A 183 -16.06 31.23 -3.62
C LYS A 183 -14.78 31.91 -3.14
N LEU A 184 -13.82 31.14 -2.62
CA LEU A 184 -12.55 31.69 -2.12
C LEU A 184 -11.72 32.34 -3.22
N MET A 185 -11.77 31.81 -4.46
CA MET A 185 -11.08 32.42 -5.60
C MET A 185 -11.72 33.74 -6.02
N LYS A 186 -13.06 33.86 -5.95
CA LYS A 186 -13.78 35.11 -6.22
C LYS A 186 -13.45 36.17 -5.16
N GLU A 187 -13.55 35.81 -3.88
CA GLU A 187 -13.21 36.69 -2.75
C GLU A 187 -11.76 37.19 -2.89
N ARG A 188 -10.80 36.30 -3.14
CA ARG A 188 -9.40 36.69 -3.37
C ARG A 188 -9.22 37.66 -4.54
N ARG A 189 -9.93 37.41 -5.65
CA ARG A 189 -9.87 38.27 -6.84
C ARG A 189 -10.47 39.65 -6.58
N GLU A 190 -11.58 39.71 -5.85
CA GLU A 190 -12.21 40.96 -5.43
C GLU A 190 -11.32 41.75 -4.47
N GLU A 191 -10.70 41.07 -3.50
CA GLU A 191 -9.71 41.68 -2.58
C GLU A 191 -8.50 42.25 -3.34
N GLU A 192 -7.94 41.51 -4.30
CA GLU A 192 -6.83 41.97 -5.14
C GLU A 192 -7.23 43.20 -5.97
N LEU A 193 -8.43 43.21 -6.55
CA LEU A 193 -8.94 44.34 -7.34
C LEU A 193 -9.18 45.58 -6.46
N LEU A 194 -9.78 45.39 -5.29
CA LEU A 194 -9.99 46.48 -4.32
C LEU A 194 -8.67 47.02 -3.79
N ARG A 195 -7.67 46.16 -3.56
CA ARG A 195 -6.32 46.56 -3.14
C ARG A 195 -5.60 47.40 -4.21
N LEU A 196 -5.71 47.03 -5.48
CA LEU A 196 -5.21 47.84 -6.59
C LEU A 196 -5.93 49.19 -6.66
N ALA A 197 -7.27 49.20 -6.51
CA ALA A 197 -8.07 50.42 -6.55
C ALA A 197 -7.80 51.37 -5.36
N ARG A 198 -7.44 50.84 -4.19
CA ARG A 198 -7.04 51.64 -3.01
C ARG A 198 -5.65 52.26 -3.12
N GLY A 199 -4.90 51.98 -4.19
CA GLY A 199 -3.57 52.57 -4.41
C GLY A 199 -2.46 51.97 -3.54
N GLU A 200 -2.72 50.93 -2.74
CA GLU A 200 -1.74 50.29 -1.87
C GLU A 200 -0.61 49.57 -2.64
N ALA A 201 -0.78 49.33 -3.93
CA ALA A 201 0.30 48.83 -4.80
C ALA A 201 1.30 49.94 -5.22
N ALA A 202 0.92 51.22 -5.13
CA ALA A 202 1.77 52.36 -5.46
C ALA A 202 2.49 52.97 -4.23
N ALA A 203 2.11 52.58 -3.01
CA ALA A 203 2.67 53.10 -1.76
C ALA A 203 3.76 52.20 -1.12
N ALA A 204 4.17 51.12 -1.80
CA ALA A 204 5.13 50.13 -1.29
C ALA A 204 6.53 50.18 -1.98
N THR A 205 6.85 51.30 -2.63
CA THR A 205 8.21 51.68 -3.07
C THR A 205 8.76 52.77 -2.17
#